data_AF-A0A501W7X2-F1
#
_entry.id   AF-A0A501W7X2-F1
#
_cell.length_a   1.000
_cell.length_b   1.000
_cell.length_c   1.000
_cell.angle_alpha   90.00
_cell.angle_beta   90.00
_cell.angle_gamma   90.00
#
_symmetry.space_group_name_H-M   'P 1'
#
loop_
_entity.id
_entity.type
_entity.pdbx_description
1 polymer ?
#
loop_
_entity_poly.entity_id
_entity_poly.type
_entity_poly.pdbx_seq_one_letter_code
_entity_poly.pdbx_strand_id
1 'polypeptide(L)'
;MTHQEKMLQLVELYEESGLSQRAFCQEQGLKLSQFTYWIHKVRKEKQATSGFVQLSPPEPAAQLEVIYPNGVKVRLPARDLQLVSRLLHLY
;
A
#
# COMPACT_ATOMS: atom_id res chain seq x y z
N MET A 1 -30.60 -6.02 -8.80
CA MET A 1 -29.73 -5.23 -9.70
C MET A 1 -30.23 -3.79 -9.74
N THR A 2 -29.76 -2.99 -8.80
CA THR A 2 -30.00 -1.54 -8.82
C THR A 2 -29.19 -0.90 -9.95
N HIS A 3 -29.61 0.28 -10.41
CA HIS A 3 -28.85 1.01 -11.44
C HIS A 3 -27.42 1.34 -10.98
N GLN A 4 -27.21 1.47 -9.67
CA GLN A 4 -25.90 1.77 -9.09
C GLN A 4 -24.96 0.57 -9.21
N GLU A 5 -25.42 -0.64 -8.87
CA GLU A 5 -24.63 -1.88 -9.00
C GLU A 5 -24.16 -2.11 -10.43
N LYS A 6 -25.04 -1.89 -11.42
CA LYS A 6 -24.67 -2.03 -12.84
C LYS A 6 -23.56 -1.05 -13.25
N MET A 7 -23.62 0.18 -12.76
CA MET A 7 -22.62 1.20 -13.08
C MET A 7 -21.28 0.89 -12.42
N LEU A 8 -21.27 0.35 -11.20
CA LEU A 8 -20.04 -0.11 -10.54
C LEU A 8 -19.38 -1.24 -11.31
N GLN A 9 -20.15 -2.26 -11.72
CA GLN A 9 -19.64 -3.37 -12.54
C GLN A 9 -19.01 -2.89 -13.86
N LEU A 10 -19.63 -1.90 -14.51
CA LEU A 10 -19.08 -1.32 -15.75
C LEU A 10 -17.78 -0.55 -15.50
N VAL A 11 -17.62 0.10 -14.35
CA VAL A 11 -16.37 0.77 -13.98
C VAL A 11 -15.26 -0.25 -13.71
N GLU A 12 -15.57 -1.37 -13.06
CA GLU A 12 -14.62 -2.48 -12.84
C GLU A 12 -14.17 -3.11 -14.17
N LEU A 13 -15.13 -3.44 -15.05
CA LEU A 13 -14.83 -3.96 -16.39
C LEU A 13 -13.98 -2.98 -17.21
N TYR A 14 -14.22 -1.67 -17.05
CA TYR A 14 -13.38 -0.64 -17.68
C TYR A 14 -11.95 -0.64 -17.12
N GLU A 15 -11.78 -0.72 -15.80
CA GLU A 15 -10.46 -0.79 -15.15
C GLU A 15 -9.67 -2.04 -15.63
N GLU A 16 -10.35 -3.17 -15.84
CA GLU A 16 -9.76 -4.41 -16.37
C GLU A 16 -9.45 -4.33 -17.88
N SER A 17 -10.30 -3.66 -18.66
CA SER A 17 -10.15 -3.59 -20.12
C SER A 17 -8.91 -2.84 -20.60
N GLY A 18 -8.40 -1.89 -19.80
CA GLY A 18 -7.31 -1.00 -20.19
C GLY A 18 -7.63 -0.07 -21.39
N LEU A 19 -8.88 -0.04 -21.84
CA LEU A 19 -9.33 0.79 -22.96
C LEU A 19 -9.47 2.25 -22.54
N SER A 20 -9.50 3.15 -23.54
CA SER A 20 -9.88 4.54 -23.28
C SER A 20 -11.38 4.66 -22.97
N GLN A 21 -11.78 5.64 -22.15
CA GLN A 21 -13.19 5.86 -21.79
C GLN A 21 -14.11 5.95 -23.01
N ARG A 22 -13.63 6.58 -24.10
CA ARG A 22 -14.42 6.75 -25.34
C ARG A 22 -14.65 5.41 -26.05
N ALA A 23 -13.60 4.59 -26.17
CA ALA A 23 -13.70 3.26 -26.79
C ALA A 23 -14.62 2.34 -25.98
N PHE A 24 -14.45 2.33 -24.65
CA PHE A 24 -15.30 1.52 -23.76
C PHE A 24 -16.78 1.94 -23.81
N CYS A 25 -17.06 3.26 -23.81
CA CYS A 25 -18.42 3.76 -23.96
C CYS A 25 -19.04 3.41 -25.32
N GLN A 26 -18.25 3.37 -26.39
CA GLN A 26 -18.73 2.97 -27.72
C GLN A 26 -19.10 1.49 -27.78
N GLU A 27 -18.27 0.61 -27.23
CA GLU A 27 -18.55 -0.84 -27.20
C GLU A 27 -19.76 -1.19 -26.34
N GLN A 28 -19.91 -0.53 -25.18
CA GLN A 28 -20.98 -0.80 -24.23
C GLN A 28 -22.27 0.02 -24.51
N GLY A 29 -22.27 0.88 -25.53
CA GLY A 29 -23.42 1.75 -25.85
C GLY A 29 -23.76 2.78 -24.78
N LEU A 30 -22.76 3.24 -24.02
CA LEU A 30 -22.92 4.14 -22.87
C LEU A 30 -22.71 5.60 -23.28
N LYS A 31 -23.41 6.51 -22.59
CA LYS A 31 -23.16 7.95 -22.71
C LYS A 31 -21.90 8.30 -21.94
N LEU A 32 -20.92 8.89 -22.63
CA LEU A 32 -19.64 9.31 -22.04
C LEU A 32 -19.82 10.19 -20.80
N SER A 33 -20.73 11.17 -20.84
CA SER A 33 -20.98 12.07 -19.70
C SER A 33 -21.45 11.35 -18.44
N GLN A 34 -22.34 10.36 -18.60
CA GLN A 34 -22.81 9.54 -17.48
C GLN A 34 -21.69 8.66 -16.94
N PHE A 35 -20.90 8.05 -17.83
CA PHE A 35 -19.82 7.15 -17.43
C PHE A 35 -18.69 7.90 -16.71
N THR A 36 -18.31 9.07 -17.22
CA THR A 36 -17.32 9.95 -16.56
C THR A 36 -17.77 10.34 -15.16
N TYR A 37 -19.05 10.68 -14.96
CA TYR A 37 -19.59 10.94 -13.62
C TYR A 37 -19.38 9.75 -12.67
N TRP A 38 -19.67 8.53 -13.11
CA TRP A 38 -19.50 7.32 -12.30
C TRP A 38 -18.03 7.04 -11.98
N ILE A 39 -17.11 7.20 -12.93
CA ILE A 39 -15.67 7.08 -12.67
C ILE A 39 -15.24 8.07 -11.58
N HIS A 40 -15.65 9.34 -11.69
CA HIS A 40 -15.31 10.35 -10.69
C HIS A 40 -15.92 10.04 -9.32
N LYS A 41 -17.17 9.57 -9.28
CA LYS A 41 -17.83 9.19 -8.04
C LYS A 41 -17.11 8.02 -7.36
N VAL A 42 -16.81 6.95 -8.09
CA VAL A 42 -16.09 5.76 -7.57
C VAL A 42 -14.69 6.14 -7.12
N ARG A 43 -13.95 6.94 -7.89
CA ARG A 43 -12.64 7.44 -7.47
C ARG A 43 -12.71 8.29 -6.22
N LYS A 44 -13.71 9.15 -6.09
CA LYS A 44 -13.93 9.97 -4.89
C LYS A 44 -14.29 9.12 -3.68
N GLU A 45 -15.08 8.06 -3.84
CA GLU A 45 -15.39 7.11 -2.77
C GLU A 45 -14.14 6.30 -2.38
N LYS A 46 -13.33 5.82 -3.35
CA LYS A 46 -12.02 5.19 -3.10
C LYS A 46 -11.01 6.17 -2.42
N GLN A 47 -11.05 7.45 -2.79
CA GLN A 47 -10.21 8.52 -2.23
C GLN A 47 -10.77 9.14 -0.94
N ALA A 48 -11.99 8.83 -0.51
CA ALA A 48 -12.46 9.26 0.81
C ALA A 48 -11.57 8.70 1.93
N THR A 49 -10.79 7.66 1.64
CA THR A 49 -9.73 7.12 2.50
C THR A 49 -8.37 7.83 2.33
N SER A 50 -8.17 8.65 1.29
CA SER A 50 -6.96 9.45 1.08
C SER A 50 -7.10 10.84 1.72
N GLY A 51 -7.26 10.85 3.05
CA GLY A 51 -6.90 12.01 3.87
C GLY A 51 -5.39 12.06 4.11
N PHE A 52 -4.90 13.08 4.81
CA PHE A 52 -3.54 13.08 5.37
C PHE A 52 -3.30 11.76 6.13
N VAL A 53 -2.45 10.89 5.59
CA VAL A 53 -2.04 9.67 6.29
C VAL A 53 -0.82 10.02 7.12
N GLN A 54 -0.94 9.92 8.45
CA GLN A 54 0.21 10.05 9.33
C GLN A 54 1.16 8.87 9.05
N LEU A 55 2.31 9.17 8.45
CA LEU A 55 3.40 8.22 8.35
C LEU A 55 3.99 8.05 9.76
N SER A 56 3.64 6.95 10.41
CA SER A 56 4.34 6.54 11.63
C SER A 56 5.80 6.31 11.27
N PRO A 57 6.77 6.96 11.94
CA PRO A 57 8.16 6.59 11.75
C PRO A 57 8.29 5.08 12.04
N PRO A 58 9.10 4.33 11.26
CA PRO A 58 9.39 2.96 11.62
C PRO A 58 9.85 2.97 13.07
N GLU A 59 9.24 2.13 13.92
CA GLU A 59 9.62 2.03 15.32
C GLU A 59 11.14 2.00 15.40
N PRO A 60 11.78 2.82 16.26
CA PRO A 60 13.23 2.76 16.41
C PRO A 60 13.54 1.33 16.84
N ALA A 61 13.98 0.51 15.89
CA ALA A 61 14.51 -0.80 16.17
C ALA A 61 15.71 -0.51 17.05
N ALA A 62 15.53 -0.66 18.36
CA ALA A 62 16.61 -0.51 19.31
C ALA A 62 17.70 -1.47 18.83
N GLN A 63 18.80 -0.93 18.33
CA GLN A 63 19.93 -1.70 17.82
C GLN A 63 21.02 -1.61 18.87
N LEU A 64 21.55 -2.77 19.25
CA LEU A 64 22.66 -2.89 20.17
C LEU A 64 23.93 -3.14 19.36
N GLU A 65 25.02 -2.45 19.71
CA GLU A 65 26.32 -2.61 19.08
C GLU A 65 27.32 -3.16 20.10
N VAL A 66 27.95 -4.28 19.76
CA VAL A 66 29.02 -4.90 20.57
C VAL A 66 30.34 -4.68 19.84
N ILE A 67 31.34 -4.10 20.52
CA ILE A 67 32.68 -3.83 19.98
C ILE A 67 33.68 -4.68 20.75
N TYR A 68 34.39 -5.56 20.05
CA TYR A 68 35.42 -6.42 20.63
C TYR A 68 36.82 -5.77 20.58
N PRO A 69 37.76 -6.17 21.47
CA PRO A 69 39.14 -5.67 21.47
C PRO A 69 39.92 -5.94 20.18
N ASN A 70 39.52 -6.97 19.42
CA ASN A 70 40.08 -7.29 18.10
C ASN A 70 39.51 -6.40 16.96
N GLY A 71 38.65 -5.44 17.28
CA GLY A 71 38.05 -4.50 16.33
C GLY A 71 36.78 -5.00 15.65
N VAL A 72 36.31 -6.21 15.96
CA VAL A 72 35.05 -6.75 15.42
C VAL A 72 33.86 -5.97 16.02
N LYS A 73 32.93 -5.54 15.17
CA LYS A 73 31.70 -4.84 15.57
C LYS A 73 30.50 -5.65 15.15
N VAL A 74 29.64 -6.00 16.10
CA VAL A 74 28.41 -6.75 15.85
C VAL A 74 27.22 -5.86 16.15
N ARG A 75 26.32 -5.71 15.16
CA ARG A 75 25.06 -4.98 15.30
C ARG A 75 23.91 -5.95 15.32
N LEU A 76 23.06 -5.83 16.32
CA LEU A 76 21.95 -6.74 16.53
C LEU A 76 20.72 -5.99 17.05
N PRO A 77 19.50 -6.47 16.74
CA PRO A 77 18.30 -5.92 17.36
C PRO A 77 18.33 -6.19 18.88
N ALA A 78 18.02 -5.17 19.68
CA ALA A 78 18.09 -5.19 21.15
C ALA A 78 17.10 -6.16 21.83
N ARG A 79 16.36 -6.94 21.05
CA ARG A 79 15.40 -7.93 21.53
C ARG A 79 16.08 -9.22 22.03
N ASP A 80 17.33 -9.48 21.64
CA ASP A 80 18.02 -10.75 21.94
C ASP A 80 19.24 -10.59 22.88
N LEU A 81 18.99 -10.31 24.16
CA LEU A 81 20.01 -10.25 25.20
C LEU A 81 20.75 -11.59 25.42
N GLN A 82 20.10 -12.72 25.11
CA GLN A 82 20.71 -14.06 25.17
C GLN A 82 21.78 -14.28 24.09
N LEU A 83 21.61 -13.67 22.92
CA LEU A 83 22.62 -13.71 21.87
C LEU A 83 23.82 -12.84 22.26
N VAL A 84 23.56 -11.67 22.85
CA VAL A 84 24.61 -10.79 23.40
C VAL A 84 25.43 -11.51 24.46
N SER A 85 24.80 -12.19 25.42
CA SER A 85 25.54 -12.90 26.46
C SER A 85 26.42 -14.00 25.87
N ARG A 86 25.93 -14.80 24.91
CA ARG A 86 26.74 -15.82 24.23
C ARG A 86 27.94 -15.23 23.49
N LEU A 87 27.72 -14.11 22.81
CA LEU A 87 28.77 -13.37 22.12
C LEU A 87 29.86 -12.88 23.08
N LEU A 88 29.49 -12.45 24.29
CA LEU A 88 30.44 -12.05 25.32
C LEU A 88 31.21 -13.22 25.94
N HIS A 89 30.63 -14.44 25.99
CA HIS A 89 31.29 -15.64 26.55
C HIS A 89 32.16 -16.41 25.55
N LEU A 90 32.13 -16.04 24.26
CA LEU A 90 32.99 -16.62 23.21
C LEU A 90 34.42 -16.06 23.24
N TYR A 91 34.68 -15.12 24.15
CA TYR A 91 35.98 -14.50 24.41
C TYR A 91 36.25 -14.53 25.91
#